data_AF-A0A9E5A4B5-F1
#
_entry.id   AF-A0A9E5A4B5-F1
#
_cell.length_a   1.000
_cell.length_b   1.000
_cell.length_c   1.000
_cell.angle_alpha   90.00
_cell.angle_beta   90.00
_cell.angle_gamma   90.00
#
_symmetry.space_group_name_H-M   'P 1'
#
loop_
_entity.id
_entity.type
_entity.pdbx_description
1 polymer ?
#
loop_
_entity_poly.entity_id
_entity_poly.type
_entity_poly.pdbx_seq_one_letter_code
_entity_poly.pdbx_strand_id
1 'polypeptide(L)'
;MIPMSFINPLSDEGKQIVREDGGDLDRIFDVNDDIIDAVNSITAQEISDDAYIPKSYVDLVIKRVEWYVDKKSDPKYNHKKYAFLFYPEIAKFDVIAFYILCQAVGIKYGPNSRESRAVSELQGQIIENRLEELYERDRLEIVEKIMNTLIVQDRIKWTSLADLLSSKKISLQDLVLKDGNVILDQEDFMEYFGDVVKLQQPERMYNVFIGNRIKELIMIKMIMQNTENYIKNVHEIAGREVEPNATLLKIAEEVADALSKEIRYYGGGDGGGDVEASPLNVEKFPPCIRKALDGIKSGGRNEVIVLFLTPFLSYARLYPSVFMRNTTLKVSDVDADLKITQNEILPMIYDSADRCSPPLFDDQPQEKININAKLGFGMNDNLNLQHEGETTWYTPMSCEKVKLNMPNLCKPDKTCKGITNPLSYYNRKMREK
;
A
#
# COMPACT_ATOMS: atom_id res chain seq x y z
N MET A 1 -15.10 -16.73 22.71
CA MET A 1 -15.76 -15.62 21.99
C MET A 1 -14.67 -14.64 21.62
N ILE A 2 -14.55 -14.28 20.36
CA ILE A 2 -13.48 -13.40 19.87
C ILE A 2 -13.87 -11.93 20.18
N PRO A 3 -12.99 -11.14 20.83
CA PRO A 3 -13.23 -9.72 21.08
C PRO A 3 -13.42 -8.97 19.76
N MET A 4 -14.35 -8.01 19.67
CA MET A 4 -14.45 -7.14 18.49
C MET A 4 -13.22 -6.28 18.34
N SER A 5 -12.66 -5.82 19.46
CA SER A 5 -11.44 -5.03 19.51
C SER A 5 -10.23 -5.73 18.86
N PHE A 6 -10.25 -7.07 18.80
CA PHE A 6 -9.23 -7.86 18.12
C PHE A 6 -9.25 -7.69 16.60
N ILE A 7 -10.42 -7.46 15.99
CA ILE A 7 -10.53 -7.20 14.54
C ILE A 7 -10.63 -5.70 14.26
N ASN A 8 -11.38 -4.96 15.07
CA ASN A 8 -11.60 -3.53 14.95
C ASN A 8 -11.18 -2.80 16.24
N PRO A 9 -9.91 -2.35 16.35
CA PRO A 9 -9.43 -1.59 17.51
C PRO A 9 -10.18 -0.26 17.75
N LEU A 10 -10.83 0.29 16.71
CA LEU A 10 -11.63 1.51 16.79
C LEU A 10 -13.09 1.26 17.24
N SER A 11 -13.46 0.01 17.52
CA SER A 11 -14.74 -0.33 18.13
C SER A 11 -14.89 0.29 19.53
N ASP A 12 -16.12 0.33 20.05
CA ASP A 12 -16.35 0.86 21.40
C ASP A 12 -15.68 0.01 22.49
N GLU A 13 -15.58 -1.31 22.27
CA GLU A 13 -14.76 -2.21 23.10
C GLU A 13 -13.29 -1.79 23.09
N GLY A 14 -12.72 -1.50 21.91
CA GLY A 14 -11.35 -1.03 21.79
C GLY A 14 -11.10 0.34 22.45
N LYS A 15 -12.03 1.29 22.29
CA LYS A 15 -11.98 2.58 22.99
C LYS A 15 -12.04 2.40 24.51
N GLN A 16 -12.84 1.45 24.99
CA GLN A 16 -12.96 1.17 26.41
C GLN A 16 -11.65 0.60 26.97
N ILE A 17 -10.98 -0.30 26.26
CA ILE A 17 -9.65 -0.83 26.63
C ILE A 17 -8.64 0.31 26.85
N VAL A 18 -8.58 1.27 25.93
CA VAL A 18 -7.65 2.42 26.03
C VAL A 18 -8.00 3.32 27.23
N ARG A 19 -9.30 3.53 27.51
CA ARG A 19 -9.74 4.32 28.66
C ARG A 19 -9.38 3.65 29.99
N GLU A 20 -9.52 2.33 30.07
CA GLU A 20 -9.23 1.55 31.27
C GLU A 20 -7.73 1.44 31.55
N ASP A 21 -6.89 1.40 30.51
CA ASP A 21 -5.42 1.45 30.64
C ASP A 21 -4.94 2.81 31.19
N GLY A 22 -5.73 3.87 31.02
CA GLY A 22 -5.48 5.19 31.62
C GLY A 22 -4.59 6.11 30.78
N GLY A 23 -4.03 5.62 29.66
CA GLY A 23 -3.33 6.46 28.68
C GLY A 23 -2.03 7.09 29.17
N ASP A 24 -1.38 6.48 30.16
CA ASP A 24 -0.14 6.96 30.74
C ASP A 24 1.05 6.71 29.80
N LEU A 25 1.43 7.74 29.02
CA LEU A 25 2.54 7.69 28.06
C LEU A 25 3.90 7.49 28.72
N ASP A 26 4.04 7.63 30.04
CA ASP A 26 5.32 7.41 30.71
C ASP A 26 5.64 5.92 30.86
N ARG A 27 4.61 5.05 30.87
CA ARG A 27 4.77 3.60 31.09
C ARG A 27 4.89 2.77 29.82
N ILE A 28 4.74 3.39 28.65
CA ILE A 28 4.64 2.64 27.38
C ILE A 28 5.97 1.98 26.96
N PHE A 29 7.09 2.41 27.55
CA PHE A 29 8.41 1.79 27.41
C PHE A 29 8.74 0.80 28.52
N ASP A 30 7.95 0.76 29.60
CA ASP A 30 8.22 -0.12 30.72
C ASP A 30 8.01 -1.58 30.31
N VAL A 31 8.78 -2.46 30.94
CA VAL A 31 8.61 -3.89 30.76
C VAL A 31 7.25 -4.28 31.33
N ASN A 32 6.46 -4.96 30.51
CA ASN A 32 5.13 -5.43 30.82
C ASN A 32 5.10 -6.97 30.75
N ASP A 33 5.15 -7.60 31.92
CA ASP A 33 5.15 -9.06 32.05
C ASP A 33 3.85 -9.67 31.48
N ASP A 34 2.72 -8.97 31.53
CA ASP A 34 1.47 -9.48 30.97
C ASP A 34 1.52 -9.57 29.43
N ILE A 35 2.25 -8.66 28.76
CA ILE A 35 2.50 -8.76 27.31
C ILE A 35 3.35 -10.00 27.02
N ILE A 36 4.43 -10.19 27.78
CA ILE A 36 5.36 -11.31 27.61
C ILE A 36 4.63 -12.64 27.83
N ASP A 37 3.83 -12.74 28.88
CA ASP A 37 3.05 -13.92 29.20
C ASP A 37 1.98 -14.23 28.14
N ALA A 38 1.29 -13.20 27.64
CA ALA A 38 0.34 -13.35 26.54
C ALA A 38 1.02 -13.92 25.30
N VAL A 39 2.19 -13.40 24.92
CA VAL A 39 2.96 -13.88 23.75
C VAL A 39 3.46 -15.31 23.98
N ASN A 40 4.00 -15.61 25.15
CA ASN A 40 4.54 -16.93 25.48
C ASN A 40 3.46 -18.02 25.58
N SER A 41 2.20 -17.65 25.83
CA SER A 41 1.07 -18.59 25.85
C SER A 41 0.69 -19.11 24.45
N ILE A 42 1.14 -18.42 23.39
CA ILE A 42 0.76 -18.69 22.01
C ILE A 42 1.67 -19.78 21.44
N THR A 43 1.10 -20.97 21.20
CA THR A 43 1.87 -22.15 20.76
C THR A 43 2.55 -21.95 19.38
N ALA A 44 1.94 -21.14 18.51
CA ALA A 44 2.47 -20.85 17.18
C ALA A 44 3.67 -19.89 17.18
N GLN A 45 3.89 -19.18 18.29
CA GLN A 45 4.95 -18.17 18.41
C GLN A 45 6.32 -18.82 18.58
N GLU A 46 7.31 -18.31 17.87
CA GLU A 46 8.70 -18.62 18.11
C GLU A 46 9.17 -17.92 19.40
N ILE A 47 9.40 -18.71 20.45
CA ILE A 47 9.85 -18.24 21.77
C ILE A 47 11.36 -18.45 22.02
N SER A 48 12.06 -19.14 21.11
CA SER A 48 13.49 -19.42 21.25
C SER A 48 14.38 -18.20 21.00
N ASP A 49 13.87 -17.19 20.31
CA ASP A 49 14.56 -15.93 20.04
C ASP A 49 13.79 -14.77 20.70
N ASP A 50 14.33 -14.34 21.85
CA ASP A 50 13.79 -13.27 22.69
C ASP A 50 13.69 -11.92 21.96
N ALA A 51 14.42 -11.74 20.84
CA ALA A 51 14.35 -10.52 20.04
C ALA A 51 12.98 -10.31 19.36
N TYR A 52 12.16 -11.36 19.22
CA TYR A 52 10.81 -11.27 18.65
C TYR A 52 9.70 -11.17 19.69
N ILE A 53 10.03 -11.30 20.98
CA ILE A 53 9.05 -11.16 22.06
C ILE A 53 8.96 -9.68 22.44
N PRO A 54 7.83 -9.00 22.18
CA PRO A 54 7.65 -7.61 22.61
C PRO A 54 7.59 -7.54 24.14
N LYS A 55 8.31 -6.58 24.73
CA LYS A 55 8.37 -6.42 26.19
C LYS A 55 7.65 -5.20 26.70
N SER A 56 7.25 -4.30 25.80
CA SER A 56 6.56 -3.05 26.11
C SER A 56 5.50 -2.74 25.04
N TYR A 57 4.65 -1.73 25.29
CA TYR A 57 3.72 -1.27 24.27
C TYR A 57 4.44 -0.72 23.04
N VAL A 58 5.57 -0.02 23.23
CA VAL A 58 6.37 0.48 22.11
C VAL A 58 7.02 -0.66 21.34
N ASP A 59 7.54 -1.69 22.01
CA ASP A 59 8.06 -2.87 21.30
C ASP A 59 6.96 -3.49 20.44
N LEU A 60 5.73 -3.61 20.96
CA LEU A 60 4.60 -4.14 20.21
C LEU A 60 4.25 -3.25 19.00
N VAL A 61 4.31 -1.93 19.14
CA VAL A 61 4.19 -0.98 18.01
C VAL A 61 5.22 -1.27 16.93
N ILE A 62 6.49 -1.38 17.32
CA ILE A 62 7.58 -1.62 16.37
C ILE A 62 7.44 -3.00 15.73
N LYS A 63 7.10 -4.05 16.48
CA LYS A 63 6.90 -5.40 15.93
C LYS A 63 5.77 -5.49 14.91
N ARG A 64 4.69 -4.70 15.07
CA ARG A 64 3.64 -4.58 14.04
C ARG A 64 4.19 -4.06 12.71
N VAL A 65 5.09 -3.07 12.78
CA VAL A 65 5.71 -2.45 11.61
C VAL A 65 6.78 -3.38 11.01
N GLU A 66 7.62 -3.99 11.84
CA GLU A 66 8.63 -4.97 11.40
C GLU A 66 7.98 -6.17 10.70
N TRP A 67 6.88 -6.70 11.25
CA TRP A 67 6.11 -7.75 10.59
C TRP A 67 5.68 -7.34 9.16
N TYR A 68 5.11 -6.15 9.02
CA TYR A 68 4.61 -5.66 7.73
C TYR A 68 5.74 -5.50 6.70
N VAL A 69 6.91 -5.02 7.14
CA VAL A 69 8.10 -4.90 6.30
C VAL A 69 8.67 -6.27 5.95
N ASP A 70 8.94 -7.13 6.94
CA ASP A 70 9.53 -8.45 6.74
C ASP A 70 8.68 -9.31 5.80
N LYS A 71 7.35 -9.29 5.98
CA LYS A 71 6.41 -10.03 5.12
C LYS A 71 6.51 -9.62 3.64
N LYS A 72 6.81 -8.35 3.36
CA LYS A 72 6.95 -7.81 1.99
C LYS A 72 8.35 -7.99 1.41
N SER A 73 9.39 -7.79 2.22
CA SER A 73 10.76 -7.61 1.74
C SER A 73 11.69 -8.79 1.99
N ASP A 74 11.41 -9.67 2.96
CA ASP A 74 12.27 -10.83 3.26
C ASP A 74 11.80 -12.09 2.49
N PRO A 75 12.57 -12.59 1.50
CA PRO A 75 12.25 -13.83 0.80
C PRO A 75 12.24 -15.06 1.71
N LYS A 76 12.84 -14.98 2.90
CA LYS A 76 12.91 -16.05 3.91
C LYS A 76 12.01 -15.77 5.11
N TYR A 77 11.00 -14.91 4.94
CA TYR A 77 10.04 -14.56 6.00
C TYR A 77 9.50 -15.81 6.72
N ASN A 78 9.62 -15.81 8.05
CA ASN A 78 9.09 -16.86 8.92
C ASN A 78 7.87 -16.35 9.67
N HIS A 79 6.70 -16.90 9.36
CA HIS A 79 5.42 -16.54 9.98
C HIS A 79 5.41 -16.71 11.50
N LYS A 80 6.23 -17.61 12.06
CA LYS A 80 6.27 -17.88 13.51
C LYS A 80 6.85 -16.74 14.35
N LYS A 81 7.63 -15.84 13.73
CA LYS A 81 8.28 -14.72 14.43
C LYS A 81 7.27 -13.70 14.98
N TYR A 82 6.16 -13.52 14.28
CA TYR A 82 5.13 -12.53 14.60
C TYR A 82 3.76 -13.17 14.78
N ALA A 83 3.72 -14.48 15.04
CA ALA A 83 2.47 -15.23 15.13
C ALA A 83 1.54 -14.61 16.17
N PHE A 84 2.08 -14.06 17.27
CA PHE A 84 1.31 -13.41 18.32
C PHE A 84 0.33 -12.34 17.80
N LEU A 85 0.62 -11.66 16.69
CA LEU A 85 -0.27 -10.66 16.11
C LEU A 85 -1.60 -11.24 15.65
N PHE A 86 -1.69 -12.55 15.43
CA PHE A 86 -2.86 -13.21 14.84
C PHE A 86 -3.68 -14.01 15.84
N TYR A 87 -3.34 -13.97 17.13
CA TYR A 87 -4.06 -14.71 18.18
C TYR A 87 -4.74 -13.75 19.18
N PRO A 88 -5.98 -14.05 19.64
CA PRO A 88 -6.75 -13.15 20.52
C PRO A 88 -6.11 -12.80 21.86
N GLU A 89 -5.17 -13.60 22.33
CA GLU A 89 -4.45 -13.46 23.60
C GLU A 89 -3.73 -12.11 23.70
N ILE A 90 -3.26 -11.55 22.57
CA ILE A 90 -2.58 -10.24 22.55
C ILE A 90 -3.56 -9.05 22.46
N ALA A 91 -4.85 -9.29 22.24
CA ALA A 91 -5.80 -8.28 21.75
C ALA A 91 -5.82 -6.99 22.59
N LYS A 92 -5.84 -7.10 23.92
CA LYS A 92 -5.86 -5.95 24.83
C LYS A 92 -4.65 -5.03 24.58
N PHE A 93 -3.46 -5.61 24.49
CA PHE A 93 -2.22 -4.87 24.34
C PHE A 93 -2.04 -4.33 22.93
N ASP A 94 -2.45 -5.13 21.94
CA ASP A 94 -2.38 -4.76 20.53
C ASP A 94 -3.28 -3.59 20.18
N VAL A 95 -4.46 -3.49 20.81
CA VAL A 95 -5.34 -2.32 20.69
C VAL A 95 -4.61 -1.07 21.15
N ILE A 96 -3.98 -1.09 22.33
CA ILE A 96 -3.26 0.07 22.86
C ILE A 96 -2.08 0.44 21.96
N ALA A 97 -1.30 -0.55 21.52
CA ALA A 97 -0.24 -0.35 20.54
C ALA A 97 -0.76 0.27 19.22
N PHE A 98 -1.92 -0.18 18.72
CA PHE A 98 -2.54 0.42 17.54
C PHE A 98 -2.84 1.92 17.74
N TYR A 99 -3.38 2.31 18.89
CA TYR A 99 -3.67 3.73 19.18
C TYR A 99 -2.39 4.55 19.33
N ILE A 100 -1.35 4.02 19.98
CA ILE A 100 -0.03 4.68 20.10
C ILE A 100 0.56 4.90 18.70
N LEU A 101 0.55 3.87 17.86
CA LEU A 101 1.04 3.93 16.50
C LEU A 101 0.32 5.02 15.70
N CYS A 102 -1.02 5.00 15.66
CA CYS A 102 -1.81 5.99 14.93
C CYS A 102 -1.55 7.42 15.45
N GLN A 103 -1.40 7.59 16.76
CA GLN A 103 -1.13 8.89 17.35
C GLN A 103 0.27 9.40 16.98
N ALA A 104 1.29 8.56 17.09
CA ALA A 104 2.67 8.89 16.75
C ALA A 104 2.78 9.35 15.28
N VAL A 105 2.26 8.56 14.33
CA VAL A 105 2.33 8.95 12.91
C VAL A 105 1.45 10.16 12.57
N GLY A 106 0.26 10.27 13.17
CA GLY A 106 -0.64 11.41 12.95
C GLY A 106 -0.05 12.73 13.43
N ILE A 107 0.58 12.73 14.60
CA ILE A 107 1.25 13.90 15.16
C ILE A 107 2.44 14.34 14.30
N LYS A 108 3.30 13.40 13.90
CA LYS A 108 4.57 13.76 13.24
C LYS A 108 4.45 13.99 11.73
N TYR A 109 3.74 13.12 11.01
CA TYR A 109 3.77 13.08 9.54
C TYR A 109 2.44 13.50 8.90
N GLY A 110 1.32 13.35 9.62
CA GLY A 110 -0.01 13.68 9.12
C GLY A 110 -0.60 12.64 8.16
N PRO A 111 -1.88 12.81 7.74
CA PRO A 111 -2.68 11.73 7.16
C PRO A 111 -2.24 11.25 5.77
N ASN A 112 -1.46 12.04 5.04
CA ASN A 112 -1.09 11.75 3.65
C ASN A 112 0.34 11.23 3.49
N SER A 113 1.05 11.05 4.61
CA SER A 113 2.43 10.59 4.58
C SER A 113 2.52 9.11 4.18
N ARG A 114 3.74 8.67 3.87
CA ARG A 114 4.04 7.24 3.64
C ARG A 114 3.69 6.42 4.89
N GLU A 115 4.07 6.91 6.06
CA GLU A 115 3.89 6.26 7.35
C GLU A 115 2.41 6.07 7.69
N SER A 116 1.59 7.12 7.55
CA SER A 116 0.15 7.03 7.82
C SER A 116 -0.57 6.04 6.89
N ARG A 117 -0.16 5.99 5.61
CA ARG A 117 -0.69 5.01 4.64
C ARG A 117 -0.23 3.60 4.97
N ALA A 118 1.03 3.42 5.32
CA ALA A 118 1.55 2.13 5.78
C ALA A 118 0.77 1.62 7.00
N VAL A 119 0.42 2.49 7.97
CA VAL A 119 -0.40 2.14 9.13
C VAL A 119 -1.81 1.65 8.77
N SER A 120 -2.47 2.29 7.82
CA SER A 120 -3.77 1.81 7.30
C SER A 120 -3.63 0.44 6.62
N GLU A 121 -2.63 0.29 5.76
CA GLU A 121 -2.39 -0.97 5.03
C GLU A 121 -1.99 -2.13 5.93
N LEU A 122 -1.09 -1.90 6.88
CA LEU A 122 -0.66 -2.94 7.83
C LEU A 122 -1.83 -3.38 8.71
N GLN A 123 -2.70 -2.45 9.13
CA GLN A 123 -3.90 -2.81 9.89
C GLN A 123 -4.84 -3.70 9.05
N GLY A 124 -5.06 -3.35 7.78
CA GLY A 124 -5.87 -4.16 6.87
C GLY A 124 -5.33 -5.59 6.73
N GLN A 125 -4.02 -5.73 6.53
CA GLN A 125 -3.39 -7.06 6.41
C GLN A 125 -3.41 -7.84 7.73
N ILE A 126 -3.24 -7.19 8.89
CA ILE A 126 -3.38 -7.85 10.20
C ILE A 126 -4.79 -8.43 10.31
N ILE A 127 -5.83 -7.68 9.94
CA ILE A 127 -7.21 -8.16 10.01
C ILE A 127 -7.41 -9.36 9.08
N GLU A 128 -6.92 -9.29 7.84
CA GLU A 128 -6.99 -10.41 6.89
C GLU A 128 -6.37 -11.69 7.50
N ASN A 129 -5.18 -11.58 8.08
CA ASN A 129 -4.47 -12.73 8.67
C ASN A 129 -5.18 -13.24 9.94
N ARG A 130 -5.72 -12.34 10.76
CA ARG A 130 -6.55 -12.71 11.93
C ARG A 130 -7.77 -13.53 11.51
N LEU A 131 -8.51 -13.08 10.48
CA LEU A 131 -9.70 -13.79 9.99
C LEU A 131 -9.37 -15.16 9.40
N GLU A 132 -8.16 -15.33 8.84
CA GLU A 132 -7.68 -16.62 8.32
C GLU A 132 -7.36 -17.63 9.44
N GLU A 133 -6.90 -17.17 10.61
CA GLU A 133 -6.61 -18.03 11.77
C GLU A 133 -7.87 -18.45 12.55
N LEU A 134 -9.00 -17.74 12.36
CA LEU A 134 -10.24 -18.06 13.06
C LEU A 134 -10.97 -19.27 12.46
N TYR A 135 -11.60 -20.06 13.33
CA TYR A 135 -12.59 -21.05 12.90
C TYR A 135 -13.74 -20.38 12.15
N GLU A 136 -14.27 -21.06 11.13
CA GLU A 136 -15.32 -20.52 10.25
C GLU A 136 -16.51 -19.93 11.02
N ARG A 137 -16.95 -20.61 12.09
CA ARG A 137 -18.04 -20.13 12.95
C ARG A 137 -17.71 -18.80 13.64
N ASP A 138 -16.53 -18.69 14.25
CA ASP A 138 -16.12 -17.48 14.96
C ASP A 138 -15.86 -16.32 13.98
N ARG A 139 -15.29 -16.63 12.81
CA ARG A 139 -15.09 -15.70 11.70
C ARG A 139 -16.42 -15.12 11.19
N LEU A 140 -17.43 -15.96 10.98
CA LEU A 140 -18.77 -15.55 10.59
C LEU A 140 -19.41 -14.62 11.62
N GLU A 141 -19.41 -15.04 12.88
CA GLU A 141 -20.02 -14.30 13.99
C GLU A 141 -19.36 -12.91 14.17
N ILE A 142 -18.03 -12.85 14.13
CA ILE A 142 -17.31 -11.59 14.35
C ILE A 142 -17.48 -10.61 13.18
N VAL A 143 -17.48 -11.11 11.94
CA VAL A 143 -17.69 -10.28 10.74
C VAL A 143 -19.10 -9.67 10.77
N GLU A 144 -20.13 -10.47 11.06
CA GLU A 144 -21.50 -9.99 11.17
C GLU A 144 -21.65 -8.92 12.27
N LYS A 145 -21.10 -9.19 13.46
CA LYS A 145 -21.14 -8.26 14.59
C LYS A 145 -20.50 -6.91 14.27
N ILE A 146 -19.36 -6.91 13.57
CA ILE A 146 -18.65 -5.68 13.19
C ILE A 146 -19.37 -4.98 12.06
N MET A 147 -19.87 -5.70 11.05
CA MET A 147 -20.64 -5.11 9.95
C MET A 147 -21.87 -4.37 10.47
N ASN A 148 -22.61 -4.95 11.42
CA ASN A 148 -23.76 -4.30 12.08
C ASN A 148 -23.39 -3.04 12.87
N THR A 149 -22.13 -2.89 13.26
CA THR A 149 -21.62 -1.69 13.95
C THR A 149 -21.16 -0.62 12.94
N LEU A 150 -20.56 -1.04 11.83
CA LEU A 150 -20.04 -0.15 10.78
C LEU A 150 -21.14 0.36 9.86
N ILE A 151 -22.17 -0.46 9.62
CA ILE A 151 -23.30 -0.19 8.76
C ILE A 151 -24.57 -0.19 9.61
N VAL A 152 -25.12 0.99 9.83
CA VAL A 152 -26.31 1.20 10.68
C VAL A 152 -27.62 1.10 9.89
N GLN A 153 -27.54 0.91 8.57
CA GLN A 153 -28.71 0.90 7.67
C GLN A 153 -28.98 -0.51 7.15
N ASP A 154 -30.26 -0.93 7.18
CA ASP A 154 -30.71 -2.23 6.66
C ASP A 154 -30.34 -2.45 5.18
N ARG A 155 -30.26 -1.38 4.38
CA ARG A 155 -29.82 -1.43 2.98
C ARG A 155 -28.73 -0.39 2.72
N ILE A 156 -27.60 -0.86 2.24
CA ILE A 156 -26.41 -0.03 1.99
C ILE A 156 -26.52 0.55 0.58
N LYS A 157 -26.63 1.88 0.45
CA LYS A 157 -26.43 2.51 -0.86
C LYS A 157 -24.96 2.49 -1.23
N TRP A 158 -24.61 2.25 -2.50
CA TRP A 158 -23.19 2.30 -2.92
C TRP A 158 -22.53 3.64 -2.59
N THR A 159 -23.31 4.72 -2.53
CA THR A 159 -22.84 6.06 -2.15
C THR A 159 -22.38 6.15 -0.70
N SER A 160 -22.83 5.26 0.20
CA SER A 160 -22.26 5.22 1.56
C SER A 160 -20.85 4.62 1.58
N LEU A 161 -20.44 3.96 0.48
CA LEU A 161 -19.08 3.48 0.26
C LEU A 161 -18.28 4.43 -0.65
N ALA A 162 -18.76 5.67 -0.86
CA ALA A 162 -18.16 6.62 -1.78
C ALA A 162 -16.67 6.86 -1.47
N ASP A 163 -16.30 7.01 -0.20
CA ASP A 163 -14.90 7.23 0.20
C ASP A 163 -14.01 6.04 -0.18
N LEU A 164 -14.51 4.80 0.01
CA LEU A 164 -13.79 3.58 -0.34
C LEU A 164 -13.62 3.44 -1.86
N LEU A 165 -14.65 3.83 -2.61
CA LEU A 165 -14.66 3.83 -4.07
C LEU A 165 -13.75 4.92 -4.64
N SER A 166 -13.77 6.13 -4.07
CA SER A 166 -12.91 7.24 -4.49
C SER A 166 -11.45 6.95 -4.20
N SER A 167 -11.15 6.33 -3.05
CA SER A 167 -9.79 5.92 -2.71
C SER A 167 -9.39 4.58 -3.36
N LYS A 168 -10.22 4.03 -4.25
CA LYS A 168 -10.04 2.72 -4.93
C LYS A 168 -9.69 1.55 -4.01
N LYS A 169 -10.10 1.61 -2.75
CA LYS A 169 -9.99 0.49 -1.81
C LYS A 169 -10.91 -0.66 -2.20
N ILE A 170 -12.02 -0.33 -2.86
CA ILE A 170 -12.94 -1.26 -3.54
C ILE A 170 -13.29 -0.72 -4.94
N SER A 171 -13.64 -1.60 -5.86
CA SER A 171 -14.21 -1.25 -7.17
C SER A 171 -15.71 -1.53 -7.18
N LEU A 172 -16.48 -0.77 -7.96
CA LEU A 172 -17.89 -1.11 -8.24
C LEU A 172 -18.02 -2.50 -8.87
N GLN A 173 -16.98 -2.98 -9.57
CA GLN A 173 -16.94 -4.31 -10.16
C GLN A 173 -16.80 -5.43 -9.12
N ASP A 174 -16.36 -5.09 -7.91
CA ASP A 174 -16.28 -6.03 -6.79
C ASP A 174 -17.63 -6.18 -6.07
N LEU A 175 -18.60 -5.32 -6.37
CA LEU A 175 -19.89 -5.25 -5.67
C LEU A 175 -21.02 -5.84 -6.51
N VAL A 176 -21.99 -6.45 -5.83
CA VAL A 176 -23.28 -6.80 -6.42
C VAL A 176 -24.27 -5.68 -6.12
N LEU A 177 -24.79 -5.04 -7.17
CA LEU A 177 -25.65 -3.85 -7.05
C LEU A 177 -27.04 -4.10 -7.62
N LYS A 178 -28.06 -3.60 -6.91
CA LYS A 178 -29.44 -3.52 -7.42
C LYS A 178 -30.11 -2.24 -6.95
N ASP A 179 -30.57 -1.44 -7.91
CA ASP A 179 -31.27 -0.16 -7.69
C ASP A 179 -30.49 0.79 -6.74
N GLY A 180 -29.17 0.80 -6.92
CA GLY A 180 -28.21 1.57 -6.15
C GLY A 180 -27.87 1.02 -4.76
N ASN A 181 -28.43 -0.13 -4.37
CA ASN A 181 -28.07 -0.83 -3.13
C ASN A 181 -26.98 -1.87 -3.38
N VAL A 182 -26.07 -2.02 -2.41
CA VAL A 182 -25.10 -3.11 -2.33
C VAL A 182 -25.79 -4.29 -1.69
N ILE A 183 -25.80 -5.43 -2.39
CA ILE A 183 -26.44 -6.65 -1.93
C ILE A 183 -25.41 -7.47 -1.16
N LEU A 184 -25.62 -7.62 0.15
CA LEU A 184 -24.71 -8.36 1.04
C LEU A 184 -25.36 -9.60 1.65
N ASP A 185 -26.66 -9.59 1.87
CA ASP A 185 -27.35 -10.69 2.54
C ASP A 185 -28.01 -11.66 1.57
N GLN A 186 -28.09 -12.91 2.02
CA GLN A 186 -28.68 -13.98 1.23
C GLN A 186 -30.15 -13.71 0.95
N GLU A 187 -30.89 -13.15 1.91
CA GLU A 187 -32.30 -12.83 1.75
C GLU A 187 -32.52 -11.80 0.63
N ASP A 188 -31.81 -10.68 0.66
CA ASP A 188 -31.84 -9.67 -0.40
C ASP A 188 -31.41 -10.25 -1.76
N PHE A 189 -30.37 -11.09 -1.78
CA PHE A 189 -29.94 -11.74 -3.01
C PHE A 189 -31.03 -12.64 -3.61
N MET A 190 -31.72 -13.41 -2.76
CA MET A 190 -32.82 -14.28 -3.19
C MET A 190 -34.03 -13.47 -3.63
N GLU A 191 -34.36 -12.37 -2.95
CA GLU A 191 -35.44 -11.44 -3.33
C GLU A 191 -35.19 -10.87 -4.74
N TYR A 192 -33.97 -10.41 -5.01
CA TYR A 192 -33.65 -9.70 -6.26
C TYR A 192 -33.27 -10.61 -7.43
N PHE A 193 -32.59 -11.72 -7.17
CA PHE A 193 -31.99 -12.55 -8.21
C PHE A 193 -32.51 -13.99 -8.22
N GLY A 194 -33.25 -14.43 -7.19
CA GLY A 194 -33.73 -15.80 -7.06
C GLY A 194 -34.50 -16.29 -8.29
N ASP A 195 -35.38 -15.44 -8.84
CA ASP A 195 -36.18 -15.74 -10.02
C ASP A 195 -35.38 -15.82 -11.32
N VAL A 196 -34.34 -14.99 -11.46
CA VAL A 196 -33.44 -14.95 -12.63
C VAL A 196 -32.50 -16.17 -12.63
N VAL A 197 -32.14 -16.64 -11.44
CA VAL A 197 -31.10 -17.66 -11.20
C VAL A 197 -31.69 -19.07 -11.03
N LYS A 198 -33.00 -19.27 -11.16
CA LYS A 198 -33.73 -20.54 -10.92
C LYS A 198 -33.10 -21.81 -11.53
N LEU A 199 -32.29 -21.70 -12.59
CA LEU A 199 -31.63 -22.83 -13.25
C LEU A 199 -30.27 -23.25 -12.62
N GLN A 200 -29.67 -22.45 -11.72
CA GLN A 200 -28.26 -22.63 -11.28
C GLN A 200 -28.04 -22.72 -9.76
N GLN A 201 -29.07 -22.99 -8.95
CA GLN A 201 -28.97 -23.06 -7.48
C GLN A 201 -28.55 -21.70 -6.87
N PRO A 202 -29.51 -20.76 -6.72
CA PRO A 202 -29.25 -19.38 -6.27
C PRO A 202 -28.40 -19.23 -5.01
N GLU A 203 -28.54 -20.13 -4.05
CA GLU A 203 -27.76 -20.15 -2.79
C GLU A 203 -26.26 -20.36 -3.04
N ARG A 204 -25.91 -21.24 -4.00
CA ARG A 204 -24.50 -21.43 -4.39
C ARG A 204 -23.95 -20.18 -5.07
N MET A 205 -24.75 -19.51 -5.88
CA MET A 205 -24.34 -18.27 -6.53
C MET A 205 -24.12 -17.15 -5.51
N TYR A 206 -25.00 -17.01 -4.51
CA TYR A 206 -24.78 -16.08 -3.41
C TYR A 206 -23.42 -16.32 -2.74
N ASN A 207 -23.11 -17.57 -2.37
CA ASN A 207 -21.84 -17.91 -1.71
C ASN A 207 -20.61 -17.63 -2.58
N VAL A 208 -20.73 -17.79 -3.91
CA VAL A 208 -19.63 -17.54 -4.85
C VAL A 208 -19.39 -16.05 -5.11
N PHE A 209 -20.46 -15.28 -5.34
CA PHE A 209 -20.34 -13.88 -5.75
C PHE A 209 -20.26 -12.91 -4.58
N ILE A 210 -21.00 -13.17 -3.51
CA ILE A 210 -21.11 -12.30 -2.35
C ILE A 210 -20.46 -13.01 -1.17
N GLY A 211 -21.19 -13.95 -0.56
CA GLY A 211 -20.78 -14.73 0.59
C GLY A 211 -20.06 -13.90 1.66
N ASN A 212 -19.17 -14.56 2.40
CA ASN A 212 -18.37 -13.89 3.42
C ASN A 212 -17.26 -13.02 2.81
N ARG A 213 -16.77 -13.40 1.63
CA ARG A 213 -15.64 -12.73 0.99
C ARG A 213 -15.89 -11.24 0.77
N ILE A 214 -17.08 -10.88 0.27
CA ILE A 214 -17.41 -9.47 0.05
C ILE A 214 -17.66 -8.73 1.36
N LYS A 215 -18.33 -9.39 2.33
CA LYS A 215 -18.56 -8.81 3.67
C LYS A 215 -17.24 -8.48 4.37
N GLU A 216 -16.30 -9.42 4.36
CA GLU A 216 -14.97 -9.25 4.92
C GLU A 216 -14.19 -8.15 4.21
N LEU A 217 -14.20 -8.14 2.87
CA LEU A 217 -13.55 -7.09 2.08
C LEU A 217 -14.07 -5.70 2.49
N ILE A 218 -15.38 -5.50 2.49
CA ILE A 218 -15.99 -4.21 2.86
C ILE A 218 -15.64 -3.86 4.31
N MET A 219 -15.78 -4.79 5.24
CA MET A 219 -15.43 -4.60 6.65
C MET A 219 -13.98 -4.13 6.81
N ILE A 220 -13.03 -4.84 6.21
CA ILE A 220 -11.60 -4.50 6.26
C ILE A 220 -11.38 -3.10 5.70
N LYS A 221 -11.92 -2.80 4.51
CA LYS A 221 -11.71 -1.48 3.87
C LYS A 221 -12.35 -0.33 4.67
N MET A 222 -13.49 -0.56 5.32
CA MET A 222 -14.10 0.41 6.23
C MET A 222 -13.25 0.65 7.48
N ILE A 223 -12.68 -0.40 8.09
CA ILE A 223 -11.78 -0.24 9.24
C ILE A 223 -10.50 0.51 8.84
N MET A 224 -9.94 0.21 7.67
CA MET A 224 -8.80 0.95 7.12
C MET A 224 -9.14 2.43 6.92
N GLN A 225 -10.30 2.74 6.33
CA GLN A 225 -10.76 4.13 6.17
C GLN A 225 -10.96 4.83 7.52
N ASN A 226 -11.52 4.14 8.51
CA ASN A 226 -11.67 4.67 9.86
C ASN A 226 -10.33 4.91 10.55
N THR A 227 -9.31 4.08 10.26
CA THR A 227 -7.94 4.28 10.71
C THR A 227 -7.34 5.56 10.11
N GLU A 228 -7.50 5.77 8.81
CA GLU A 228 -7.06 7.01 8.14
C GLU A 228 -7.78 8.24 8.69
N ASN A 229 -9.10 8.15 8.91
CA ASN A 229 -9.90 9.21 9.50
C ASN A 229 -9.46 9.53 10.93
N TYR A 230 -9.12 8.51 11.71
CA TYR A 230 -8.60 8.68 13.07
C TYR A 230 -7.24 9.40 13.07
N ILE A 231 -6.29 8.97 12.22
CA ILE A 231 -4.98 9.60 12.06
C ILE A 231 -5.14 11.07 11.63
N LYS A 232 -6.05 11.34 10.68
CA LYS A 232 -6.38 12.71 10.25
C LYS A 232 -6.88 13.56 11.42
N ASN A 233 -7.81 13.04 12.22
CA ASN A 233 -8.31 13.76 13.39
C ASN A 233 -7.22 14.02 14.43
N VAL A 234 -6.33 13.05 14.69
CA VAL A 234 -5.17 13.27 15.57
C VAL A 234 -4.29 14.40 15.04
N HIS A 235 -3.98 14.41 13.74
CA HIS A 235 -3.16 15.45 13.12
C HIS A 235 -3.81 16.84 13.25
N GLU A 236 -5.12 16.95 13.03
CA GLU A 236 -5.88 18.19 13.18
C GLU A 236 -5.90 18.71 14.62
N ILE A 237 -5.95 17.81 15.60
CA ILE A 237 -5.86 18.15 17.03
C ILE A 237 -4.44 18.61 17.37
N ALA A 238 -3.42 17.84 16.97
CA ALA A 238 -2.02 18.15 17.22
C ALA A 238 -1.59 19.50 16.61
N GLY A 239 -2.10 19.85 15.43
CA GLY A 239 -1.85 21.14 14.79
C GLY A 239 -2.42 22.35 15.54
N ARG A 240 -3.30 22.14 16.53
CA ARG A 240 -3.83 23.19 17.43
C ARG A 240 -3.04 23.29 18.74
N GLU A 241 -2.20 22.30 19.05
CA GLU A 241 -1.36 22.31 20.24
C GLU A 241 -0.06 23.08 19.97
N VAL A 242 0.49 23.72 21.02
CA VAL A 242 1.71 24.56 20.88
C VAL A 242 2.95 23.69 20.70
N GLU A 243 3.01 22.52 21.34
CA GLU A 243 4.16 21.62 21.28
C GLU A 243 3.72 20.14 21.30
N PRO A 244 4.07 19.34 20.28
CA PRO A 244 3.74 17.92 20.26
C PRO A 244 4.46 17.11 21.35
N ASN A 245 3.81 16.02 21.81
CA ASN A 245 4.39 15.13 22.80
C ASN A 245 5.70 14.47 22.31
N ALA A 246 6.81 14.71 23.02
CA ALA A 246 8.15 14.24 22.64
C ALA A 246 8.28 12.71 22.55
N THR A 247 7.59 11.98 23.43
CA THR A 247 7.56 10.51 23.42
C THR A 247 6.93 9.98 22.13
N LEU A 248 5.80 10.56 21.71
CA LEU A 248 5.14 10.17 20.45
C LEU A 248 5.97 10.53 19.21
N LEU A 249 6.70 11.65 19.25
CA LEU A 249 7.64 12.01 18.18
C LEU A 249 8.78 10.99 18.04
N LYS A 250 9.34 10.52 19.17
CA LYS A 250 10.38 9.48 19.18
C LYS A 250 9.85 8.17 18.59
N ILE A 251 8.66 7.74 18.98
CA ILE A 251 8.02 6.52 18.44
C ILE A 251 7.81 6.68 16.92
N ALA A 252 7.39 7.85 16.46
CA ALA A 252 7.22 8.12 15.04
C ALA A 252 8.55 8.05 14.25
N GLU A 253 9.69 8.34 14.88
CA GLU A 253 11.02 8.13 14.28
C GLU A 253 11.36 6.66 14.17
N GLU A 254 11.19 5.90 15.24
CA GLU A 254 11.46 4.46 15.24
C GLU A 254 10.56 3.71 14.23
N VAL A 255 9.30 4.13 14.08
CA VAL A 255 8.38 3.61 13.05
C VAL A 255 8.89 3.92 11.64
N ALA A 256 9.31 5.16 11.37
CA ALA A 256 9.82 5.54 10.05
C ALA A 256 11.14 4.82 9.71
N ASP A 257 12.01 4.62 10.70
CA ASP A 257 13.24 3.84 10.56
C ASP A 257 12.93 2.36 10.25
N ALA A 258 11.96 1.76 10.96
CA ALA A 258 11.50 0.40 10.69
C ALA A 258 10.93 0.26 9.26
N LEU A 259 10.06 1.17 8.83
CA LEU A 259 9.54 1.22 7.45
C LEU A 259 10.64 1.44 6.41
N SER A 260 11.71 2.14 6.76
CA SER A 260 12.84 2.38 5.83
C SER A 260 13.73 1.16 5.63
N LYS A 261 13.67 0.15 6.51
CA LYS A 261 14.38 -1.13 6.30
C LYS A 261 13.92 -1.83 5.01
N GLU A 262 12.65 -1.68 4.63
CA GLU A 262 12.09 -2.17 3.37
C GLU A 262 12.94 -1.71 2.17
N ILE A 263 13.26 -0.42 2.11
CA ILE A 263 14.10 0.19 1.06
C ILE A 263 15.50 -0.42 1.04
N ARG A 264 16.08 -0.69 2.22
CA ARG A 264 17.42 -1.27 2.34
C ARG A 264 17.47 -2.71 1.84
N TYR A 265 16.42 -3.51 2.05
CA TYR A 265 16.32 -4.84 1.43
C TYR A 265 16.20 -4.73 -0.10
N TYR A 266 15.55 -3.70 -0.62
CA TYR A 266 15.45 -3.44 -2.07
C TYR A 266 16.71 -2.86 -2.71
N GLY A 267 17.52 -2.11 -1.95
CA GLY A 267 18.81 -1.55 -2.38
C GLY A 267 19.99 -2.51 -2.15
N GLY A 268 20.17 -3.03 -0.95
CA GLY A 268 21.35 -3.82 -0.55
C GLY A 268 21.18 -5.32 -0.77
N GLY A 269 21.65 -5.82 -1.90
CA GLY A 269 21.85 -7.26 -2.09
C GLY A 269 23.27 -7.67 -1.70
N ASP A 270 23.43 -8.35 -0.56
CA ASP A 270 24.68 -8.98 -0.08
C ASP A 270 25.07 -10.25 -0.89
N GLY A 271 24.67 -10.31 -2.16
CA GLY A 271 24.75 -11.53 -2.95
C GLY A 271 24.45 -11.30 -4.42
N GLY A 272 25.31 -10.53 -5.11
CA GLY A 272 25.39 -10.55 -6.57
C GLY A 272 24.83 -9.34 -7.30
N GLY A 273 25.57 -8.23 -7.26
CA GLY A 273 25.59 -7.24 -8.36
C GLY A 273 24.27 -6.54 -8.70
N ASP A 274 23.36 -6.33 -7.76
CA ASP A 274 22.17 -5.51 -8.02
C ASP A 274 22.56 -4.04 -8.28
N VAL A 275 21.86 -3.40 -9.21
CA VAL A 275 21.99 -1.95 -9.44
C VAL A 275 21.07 -1.28 -8.45
N GLU A 276 21.61 -0.44 -7.58
CA GLU A 276 20.84 0.30 -6.59
C GLU A 276 20.21 1.56 -7.20
N ALA A 277 19.15 2.06 -6.56
CA ALA A 277 18.59 3.37 -6.87
C ALA A 277 19.69 4.43 -6.78
N SER A 278 19.98 5.09 -7.90
CA SER A 278 21.12 6.00 -8.04
C SER A 278 20.79 7.09 -9.05
N PRO A 279 21.49 8.25 -9.01
CA PRO A 279 21.30 9.31 -9.99
C PRO A 279 21.37 8.78 -11.42
N LEU A 280 20.48 9.28 -12.28
CA LEU A 280 20.39 8.83 -13.67
C LEU A 280 21.67 9.17 -14.44
N ASN A 281 22.26 8.18 -15.11
CA ASN A 281 23.41 8.38 -15.98
C ASN A 281 22.98 8.28 -17.46
N VAL A 282 22.82 9.44 -18.10
CA VAL A 282 22.36 9.55 -19.49
C VAL A 282 23.29 8.83 -20.48
N GLU A 283 24.60 8.78 -20.22
CA GLU A 283 25.57 8.12 -21.12
C GLU A 283 25.35 6.60 -21.17
N LYS A 284 24.84 6.04 -20.09
CA LYS A 284 24.55 4.61 -19.96
C LYS A 284 23.15 4.24 -20.49
N PHE A 285 22.35 5.21 -20.95
CA PHE A 285 21.03 4.95 -21.48
C PHE A 285 21.04 4.18 -22.81
N PRO A 286 20.07 3.27 -23.02
CA PRO A 286 19.94 2.58 -24.30
C PRO A 286 19.66 3.57 -25.44
N PRO A 287 20.05 3.23 -26.69
CA PRO A 287 19.86 4.11 -27.84
C PRO A 287 18.42 4.60 -28.04
N CYS A 288 17.43 3.77 -27.72
CA CYS A 288 16.01 4.12 -27.84
C CYS A 288 15.58 5.20 -26.83
N ILE A 289 16.12 5.18 -25.60
CA ILE A 289 15.82 6.19 -24.57
C ILE A 289 16.54 7.49 -24.88
N ARG A 290 17.82 7.46 -25.29
CA ARG A 290 18.55 8.68 -25.68
C ARG A 290 17.82 9.44 -26.78
N LYS A 291 17.34 8.74 -27.80
CA LYS A 291 16.51 9.35 -28.85
C LYS A 291 15.15 9.85 -28.36
N ALA A 292 14.53 9.19 -27.39
CA ALA A 292 13.29 9.67 -26.82
C ALA A 292 13.53 11.02 -26.12
N LEU A 293 14.64 11.15 -25.37
CA LEU A 293 15.04 12.40 -24.70
C LEU A 293 15.33 13.56 -25.66
N ASP A 294 15.78 13.27 -26.87
CA ASP A 294 16.00 14.27 -27.93
C ASP A 294 14.68 14.83 -28.50
N GLY A 295 13.54 14.22 -28.16
CA GLY A 295 12.23 14.55 -28.72
C GLY A 295 11.97 13.85 -30.05
N ILE A 296 10.68 13.70 -30.41
CA ILE A 296 10.28 13.08 -31.68
C ILE A 296 9.41 14.02 -32.53
N LYS A 297 9.40 13.78 -33.85
CA LYS A 297 8.53 14.47 -34.80
C LYS A 297 7.09 13.92 -34.73
N SER A 298 6.13 14.68 -35.26
CA SER A 298 4.69 14.39 -35.23
C SER A 298 4.34 12.92 -35.52
N GLY A 299 3.45 12.35 -34.69
CA GLY A 299 3.05 10.94 -34.72
C GLY A 299 3.80 10.11 -33.66
N GLY A 300 3.08 9.66 -32.63
CA GLY A 300 3.63 8.79 -31.55
C GLY A 300 4.23 9.51 -30.34
N ARG A 301 4.16 10.85 -30.24
CA ARG A 301 4.72 11.64 -29.11
C ARG A 301 4.18 11.20 -27.75
N ASN A 302 2.87 11.05 -27.62
CA ASN A 302 2.24 10.53 -26.39
C ASN A 302 2.85 9.16 -26.03
N GLU A 303 2.87 8.21 -26.97
CA GLU A 303 3.41 6.88 -26.69
C GLU A 303 4.88 6.91 -26.25
N VAL A 304 5.71 7.74 -26.89
CA VAL A 304 7.13 7.88 -26.54
C VAL A 304 7.33 8.55 -25.18
N ILE A 305 6.63 9.64 -24.90
CA ILE A 305 6.85 10.42 -23.67
C ILE A 305 6.15 9.75 -22.47
N VAL A 306 4.86 9.44 -22.62
CA VAL A 306 4.00 8.99 -21.54
C VAL A 306 4.13 7.48 -21.31
N LEU A 307 4.08 6.66 -22.35
CA LEU A 307 4.07 5.19 -22.20
C LEU A 307 5.46 4.55 -22.17
N PHE A 308 6.47 5.24 -22.72
CA PHE A 308 7.81 4.68 -22.85
C PHE A 308 8.84 5.35 -21.95
N LEU A 309 9.03 6.67 -22.09
CA LEU A 309 10.06 7.41 -21.37
C LEU A 309 9.74 7.55 -19.88
N THR A 310 8.48 7.88 -19.54
CA THR A 310 8.03 8.06 -18.15
C THR A 310 8.29 6.83 -17.28
N PRO A 311 7.76 5.62 -17.61
CA PRO A 311 8.11 4.38 -16.92
C PRO A 311 9.61 4.12 -16.81
N PHE A 312 10.37 4.32 -17.90
CA PHE A 312 11.80 4.04 -17.90
C PHE A 312 12.54 4.92 -16.90
N LEU A 313 12.36 6.25 -16.95
CA LEU A 313 13.08 7.18 -16.09
C LEU A 313 12.72 6.96 -14.62
N SER A 314 11.44 6.76 -14.31
CA SER A 314 11.00 6.52 -12.93
C SER A 314 11.64 5.25 -12.36
N TYR A 315 11.57 4.12 -13.07
CA TYR A 315 12.14 2.87 -12.57
C TYR A 315 13.66 2.87 -12.58
N ALA A 316 14.31 3.44 -13.60
CA ALA A 316 15.77 3.53 -13.65
C ALA A 316 16.35 4.31 -12.47
N ARG A 317 15.63 5.35 -12.00
CA ARG A 317 16.06 6.19 -10.89
C ARG A 317 15.67 5.65 -9.51
N LEU A 318 14.46 5.10 -9.40
CA LEU A 318 13.84 4.77 -8.12
C LEU A 318 13.86 3.28 -7.78
N TYR A 319 13.65 2.40 -8.77
CA TYR A 319 13.57 0.96 -8.53
C TYR A 319 14.06 0.12 -9.73
N PRO A 320 15.37 0.17 -10.04
CA PRO A 320 15.93 -0.46 -11.23
C PRO A 320 15.80 -1.99 -11.23
N SER A 321 15.63 -2.62 -10.07
CA SER A 321 15.55 -4.09 -9.91
C SER A 321 14.13 -4.67 -10.03
N VAL A 322 13.13 -3.90 -10.47
CA VAL A 322 11.70 -4.31 -10.55
C VAL A 322 11.45 -5.67 -11.21
N PHE A 323 12.18 -6.03 -12.27
CA PHE A 323 11.96 -7.30 -12.98
C PHE A 323 12.64 -8.51 -12.34
N MET A 324 13.44 -8.31 -11.30
CA MET A 324 14.16 -9.39 -10.60
C MET A 324 13.45 -9.82 -9.31
N ARG A 325 12.47 -9.05 -8.86
CA ARG A 325 11.79 -9.25 -7.58
C ARG A 325 10.28 -9.38 -7.81
N ASN A 326 9.62 -10.25 -7.05
CA ASN A 326 8.18 -10.46 -7.16
C ASN A 326 7.38 -9.53 -6.22
N THR A 327 7.81 -8.28 -6.11
CA THR A 327 7.19 -7.28 -5.22
C THR A 327 6.77 -6.07 -6.04
N THR A 328 5.55 -5.60 -5.82
CA THR A 328 5.05 -4.35 -6.40
C THR A 328 5.25 -3.24 -5.39
N LEU A 329 6.01 -2.20 -5.77
CA LEU A 329 6.22 -1.00 -4.96
C LEU A 329 5.42 0.17 -5.52
N LYS A 330 5.13 1.14 -4.65
CA LYS A 330 4.66 2.49 -4.97
C LYS A 330 5.85 3.43 -5.07
N VAL A 331 5.64 4.63 -5.65
CA VAL A 331 6.70 5.64 -5.77
C VAL A 331 7.14 6.11 -4.38
N SER A 332 6.18 6.35 -3.47
CA SER A 332 6.51 6.78 -2.10
C SER A 332 7.26 5.76 -1.27
N ASP A 333 7.23 4.48 -1.65
CA ASP A 333 8.00 3.46 -0.94
C ASP A 333 9.50 3.71 -1.07
N VAL A 334 9.92 4.42 -2.14
CA VAL A 334 11.33 4.71 -2.46
C VAL A 334 11.64 6.21 -2.61
N ASP A 335 10.61 7.06 -2.71
CA ASP A 335 10.69 8.53 -2.78
C ASP A 335 9.54 9.15 -1.97
N ALA A 336 9.62 9.02 -0.65
CA ALA A 336 8.52 9.25 0.29
C ALA A 336 7.89 10.65 0.23
N ASP A 337 8.68 11.67 -0.09
CA ASP A 337 8.26 13.08 -0.22
C ASP A 337 8.22 13.56 -1.68
N LEU A 338 8.34 12.62 -2.64
CA LEU A 338 8.30 12.87 -4.08
C LEU A 338 9.41 13.80 -4.59
N LYS A 339 10.44 14.08 -3.79
CA LYS A 339 11.49 15.03 -4.16
C LYS A 339 12.26 14.58 -5.40
N ILE A 340 12.60 13.29 -5.51
CA ILE A 340 13.33 12.78 -6.67
C ILE A 340 12.43 12.81 -7.91
N THR A 341 11.18 12.40 -7.74
CA THR A 341 10.17 12.37 -8.81
C THR A 341 9.93 13.77 -9.36
N GLN A 342 9.74 14.76 -8.49
CA GLN A 342 9.45 16.14 -8.89
C GLN A 342 10.68 16.91 -9.40
N ASN A 343 11.85 16.72 -8.80
CA ASN A 343 13.02 17.55 -9.11
C ASN A 343 14.02 16.90 -10.06
N GLU A 344 13.97 15.58 -10.26
CA GLU A 344 14.88 14.87 -11.18
C GLU A 344 14.13 14.22 -12.35
N ILE A 345 13.06 13.45 -12.09
CA ILE A 345 12.40 12.64 -13.13
C ILE A 345 11.47 13.47 -14.02
N LEU A 346 10.52 14.20 -13.43
CA LEU A 346 9.54 14.99 -14.18
C LEU A 346 10.21 16.04 -15.08
N PRO A 347 11.25 16.78 -14.65
CA PRO A 347 11.93 17.74 -15.52
C PRO A 347 12.51 17.08 -16.77
N MET A 348 13.13 15.89 -16.66
CA MET A 348 13.64 15.18 -17.84
C MET A 348 12.53 14.76 -18.81
N ILE A 349 11.35 14.39 -18.30
CA ILE A 349 10.19 14.05 -19.11
C ILE A 349 9.65 15.30 -19.81
N TYR A 350 9.53 16.41 -19.09
CA TYR A 350 8.98 17.66 -19.61
C TYR A 350 9.91 18.30 -20.64
N ASP A 351 11.21 18.34 -20.38
CA ASP A 351 12.21 18.79 -21.36
C ASP A 351 12.15 17.99 -22.67
N SER A 352 11.95 16.68 -22.58
CA SER A 352 11.81 15.81 -23.76
C SER A 352 10.50 16.06 -24.52
N ALA A 353 9.41 16.34 -23.79
CA ALA A 353 8.12 16.71 -24.33
C ALA A 353 8.18 18.06 -25.07
N ASP A 354 8.93 19.02 -24.55
CA ASP A 354 9.14 20.35 -25.15
C ASP A 354 10.01 20.29 -26.41
N ARG A 355 10.96 19.34 -26.46
CA ARG A 355 11.78 19.08 -27.66
C ARG A 355 11.02 18.38 -28.79
N CYS A 356 9.82 17.85 -28.53
CA CYS A 356 9.01 17.26 -29.57
C CYS A 356 8.57 18.32 -30.61
N SER A 357 8.22 17.86 -31.82
CA SER A 357 7.79 18.76 -32.89
C SER A 357 6.41 18.35 -33.46
N PRO A 358 5.33 19.10 -33.18
CA PRO A 358 5.28 20.23 -32.23
C PRO A 358 5.50 19.78 -30.77
N PRO A 359 5.80 20.70 -29.83
CA PRO A 359 5.91 20.38 -28.41
C PRO A 359 4.66 19.64 -27.91
N LEU A 360 4.83 18.60 -27.10
CA LEU A 360 3.72 17.70 -26.76
C LEU A 360 2.64 18.41 -25.94
N PHE A 361 3.01 19.18 -24.93
CA PHE A 361 2.02 19.77 -24.02
C PHE A 361 1.38 21.05 -24.54
N ASP A 362 1.98 21.70 -25.54
CA ASP A 362 1.34 22.80 -26.24
C ASP A 362 0.20 22.29 -27.13
N ASP A 363 0.41 21.13 -27.76
CA ASP A 363 -0.55 20.49 -28.66
C ASP A 363 -1.55 19.58 -27.92
N GLN A 364 -1.11 18.94 -26.83
CA GLN A 364 -1.87 17.97 -26.03
C GLN A 364 -1.64 18.20 -24.52
N PRO A 365 -2.15 19.29 -23.92
CA PRO A 365 -1.92 19.62 -22.51
C PRO A 365 -2.31 18.52 -21.52
N GLN A 366 -3.35 17.75 -21.84
CA GLN A 366 -3.86 16.64 -21.03
C GLN A 366 -2.83 15.52 -20.80
N GLU A 367 -1.78 15.43 -21.62
CA GLU A 367 -0.76 14.40 -21.46
C GLU A 367 0.08 14.58 -20.19
N LYS A 368 0.12 15.78 -19.59
CA LYS A 368 0.69 15.98 -18.25
C LYS A 368 -0.05 15.16 -17.19
N ILE A 369 -1.38 15.10 -17.28
CA ILE A 369 -2.22 14.29 -16.39
C ILE A 369 -1.94 12.80 -16.60
N ASN A 370 -1.76 12.37 -17.84
CA ASN A 370 -1.42 10.98 -18.13
C ASN A 370 -0.07 10.57 -17.56
N ILE A 371 0.91 11.46 -17.45
CA ILE A 371 2.19 11.19 -16.78
C ILE A 371 1.98 10.85 -15.30
N ASN A 372 1.17 11.65 -14.59
CA ASN A 372 0.82 11.37 -13.19
C ASN A 372 0.15 10.00 -13.06
N ALA A 373 -0.76 9.67 -13.99
CA ALA A 373 -1.41 8.36 -14.03
C ALA A 373 -0.42 7.20 -14.25
N LYS A 374 0.65 7.38 -15.06
CA LYS A 374 1.67 6.34 -15.24
C LYS A 374 2.63 6.19 -14.06
N LEU A 375 2.77 7.24 -13.24
CA LEU A 375 3.50 7.20 -11.99
C LEU A 375 2.67 6.63 -10.82
N GLY A 376 1.38 6.36 -11.04
CA GLY A 376 0.49 5.75 -10.05
C GLY A 376 -0.41 6.73 -9.28
N PHE A 377 -0.46 7.99 -9.68
CA PHE A 377 -1.15 9.07 -8.96
C PHE A 377 -2.51 9.46 -9.55
N GLY A 378 -3.11 8.59 -10.37
CA GLY A 378 -4.41 8.88 -10.97
C GLY A 378 -4.40 10.00 -12.01
N MET A 379 -5.60 10.45 -12.38
CA MET A 379 -5.82 11.45 -13.43
C MET A 379 -5.95 12.85 -12.81
N ASN A 380 -4.90 13.30 -12.12
CA ASN A 380 -4.87 14.57 -11.40
C ASN A 380 -3.89 15.56 -12.04
N ASP A 381 -4.14 16.86 -11.88
CA ASP A 381 -3.28 17.93 -12.44
C ASP A 381 -1.90 17.99 -11.77
N ASN A 382 -1.85 17.68 -10.47
CA ASN A 382 -0.63 17.74 -9.67
C ASN A 382 -0.33 16.39 -9.03
N LEU A 383 0.97 16.10 -8.91
CA LEU A 383 1.46 14.91 -8.26
C LEU A 383 1.40 15.11 -6.73
N ASN A 384 0.52 14.35 -6.07
CA ASN A 384 0.25 14.46 -4.63
C ASN A 384 0.08 13.05 -4.04
N LEU A 385 0.73 12.79 -2.90
CA LEU A 385 0.68 11.51 -2.19
C LEU A 385 -0.74 11.03 -1.88
N GLN A 386 -1.71 11.94 -1.73
CA GLN A 386 -3.13 11.61 -1.56
C GLN A 386 -3.72 10.76 -2.68
N HIS A 387 -3.21 10.94 -3.90
CA HIS A 387 -3.70 10.27 -5.10
C HIS A 387 -2.90 9.02 -5.45
N GLU A 388 -1.88 8.68 -4.66
CA GLU A 388 -1.03 7.52 -4.96
C GLU A 388 -1.78 6.20 -4.76
N GLY A 389 -1.70 5.33 -5.76
CA GLY A 389 -2.45 4.08 -5.82
C GLY A 389 -3.79 4.20 -6.54
N GLU A 390 -4.21 5.41 -6.94
CA GLU A 390 -5.34 5.56 -7.86
C GLU A 390 -5.05 4.88 -9.20
N THR A 391 -3.79 4.78 -9.63
CA THR A 391 -3.38 3.98 -10.78
C THR A 391 -2.17 3.12 -10.42
N THR A 392 -1.90 2.09 -11.22
CA THR A 392 -0.67 1.31 -11.08
C THR A 392 0.52 2.17 -11.53
N TRP A 393 1.66 2.08 -10.83
CA TRP A 393 2.92 2.58 -11.36
C TRP A 393 3.36 1.69 -12.55
N TYR A 394 3.38 2.25 -13.77
CA TYR A 394 3.56 1.48 -14.99
C TYR A 394 5.02 1.03 -15.16
N THR A 395 5.24 -0.28 -15.27
CA THR A 395 6.58 -0.82 -15.54
C THR A 395 7.05 -0.53 -16.97
N PRO A 396 8.37 -0.42 -17.20
CA PRO A 396 8.91 -0.19 -18.54
C PRO A 396 8.54 -1.31 -19.51
N MET A 397 8.16 -0.94 -20.74
CA MET A 397 7.80 -1.93 -21.75
C MET A 397 8.99 -2.75 -22.28
N SER A 398 8.71 -3.93 -22.82
CA SER A 398 9.71 -4.80 -23.44
C SER A 398 10.26 -4.24 -24.75
N CYS A 399 11.48 -4.64 -25.12
CA CYS A 399 12.10 -4.29 -26.39
C CYS A 399 11.24 -4.71 -27.60
N GLU A 400 10.46 -5.78 -27.49
CA GLU A 400 9.54 -6.23 -28.54
C GLU A 400 8.40 -5.22 -28.75
N LYS A 401 7.78 -4.75 -27.66
CA LYS A 401 6.76 -3.70 -27.73
C LYS A 401 7.33 -2.40 -28.30
N VAL A 402 8.55 -2.03 -27.89
CA VAL A 402 9.24 -0.85 -28.46
C VAL A 402 9.43 -0.99 -29.97
N LYS A 403 9.85 -2.16 -30.46
CA LYS A 403 10.04 -2.41 -31.89
C LYS A 403 8.72 -2.34 -32.67
N LEU A 404 7.64 -2.87 -32.09
CA LEU A 404 6.34 -2.96 -32.75
C LEU A 404 5.66 -1.59 -32.83
N ASN A 405 5.67 -0.84 -31.73
CA ASN A 405 4.94 0.42 -31.65
C ASN A 405 5.80 1.64 -32.05
N MET A 406 7.11 1.60 -31.75
CA MET A 406 8.04 2.71 -31.94
C MET A 406 9.32 2.28 -32.70
N PRO A 407 9.19 1.70 -33.91
CA PRO A 407 10.33 1.14 -34.65
C PRO A 407 11.44 2.18 -34.92
N ASN A 408 11.07 3.45 -35.08
CA ASN A 408 12.00 4.55 -35.33
C ASN A 408 12.97 4.81 -34.15
N LEU A 409 12.56 4.50 -32.92
CA LEU A 409 13.41 4.61 -31.74
C LEU A 409 14.40 3.45 -31.64
N CYS A 410 13.98 2.23 -31.98
CA CYS A 410 14.79 1.02 -31.82
C CYS A 410 15.93 0.94 -32.88
N LYS A 411 17.06 1.58 -32.59
CA LYS A 411 18.34 1.37 -33.30
C LYS A 411 19.31 0.62 -32.37
N PRO A 412 19.27 -0.72 -32.34
CA PRO A 412 20.04 -1.50 -31.37
C PRO A 412 21.54 -1.39 -31.62
N ASP A 413 22.32 -1.45 -30.54
CA ASP A 413 23.78 -1.57 -30.57
C ASP A 413 24.23 -2.98 -30.14
N LYS A 414 25.54 -3.18 -29.95
CA LYS A 414 26.10 -4.46 -29.51
C LYS A 414 25.59 -4.90 -28.13
N THR A 415 25.34 -3.98 -27.21
CA THR A 415 24.86 -4.27 -25.85
C THR A 415 23.39 -4.67 -25.85
N CYS A 416 22.59 -4.28 -26.85
CA CYS A 416 21.20 -4.72 -27.00
C CYS A 416 21.05 -6.24 -27.21
N LYS A 417 22.12 -6.97 -27.57
CA LYS A 417 22.06 -8.42 -27.77
C LYS A 417 21.76 -9.15 -26.45
N GLY A 418 20.66 -9.91 -26.44
CA GLY A 418 20.20 -10.65 -25.26
C GLY A 418 19.44 -9.82 -24.23
N ILE A 419 19.14 -8.54 -24.52
CA ILE A 419 18.35 -7.68 -23.65
C ILE A 419 16.86 -7.75 -24.03
N THR A 420 16.01 -8.00 -23.04
CA THR A 420 14.55 -8.13 -23.21
C THR A 420 13.78 -6.83 -23.00
N ASN A 421 14.34 -5.85 -22.27
CA ASN A 421 13.75 -4.54 -22.05
C ASN A 421 14.82 -3.45 -21.85
N PRO A 422 14.50 -2.15 -22.09
CA PRO A 422 15.47 -1.05 -21.96
C PRO A 422 16.03 -0.84 -20.55
N LEU A 423 15.25 -1.13 -19.50
CA LEU A 423 15.75 -1.02 -18.12
C LEU A 423 16.88 -2.04 -17.86
N SER A 424 16.73 -3.27 -18.34
CA SER A 424 17.80 -4.28 -18.26
C SER A 424 19.05 -3.89 -19.04
N TYR A 425 18.92 -3.17 -20.18
CA TYR A 425 20.07 -2.58 -20.86
C TYR A 425 20.79 -1.61 -19.91
N TYR A 426 20.04 -0.67 -19.35
CA TYR A 426 20.59 0.37 -18.49
C TYR A 426 21.29 -0.23 -17.27
N ASN A 427 20.65 -1.18 -16.58
CA ASN A 427 21.23 -1.86 -15.43
C ASN A 427 22.53 -2.59 -15.79
N ARG A 428 22.57 -3.26 -16.96
CA ARG A 428 23.81 -3.89 -17.44
C ARG A 428 24.92 -2.86 -17.64
N LYS A 429 24.63 -1.71 -18.26
CA LYS A 429 25.59 -0.61 -18.41
C LYS A 429 26.02 0.00 -17.08
N MET A 430 25.13 0.09 -16.11
CA MET A 430 25.46 0.60 -14.78
C MET A 430 26.50 -0.29 -14.06
N ARG A 431 26.46 -1.61 -14.30
CA ARG A 431 27.44 -2.59 -13.78
C ARG A 431 28.79 -2.57 -14.49
N GLU A 432 28.85 -2.10 -15.73
CA GLU A 432 30.11 -1.93 -16.47
C GLU A 432 30.89 -0.76 -15.82
N LYS A 433 32.04 -1.10 -15.21
CA LYS A 433 32.97 -0.15 -14.58
C LYS A 433 33.69 0.71 -15.61
#